data_AF-A0A929JDJ9-F1
#
_entry.id   AF-A0A929JDJ9-F1
#
_cell.length_a   1.000
_cell.length_b   1.000
_cell.length_c   1.000
_cell.angle_alpha   90.00
_cell.angle_beta   90.00
_cell.angle_gamma   90.00
#
_symmetry.space_group_name_H-M   'P 1'
#
loop_
_entity.id
_entity.type
_entity.pdbx_description
1 polymer ?
#
loop_
_entity_poly.entity_id
_entity_poly.type
_entity_poly.pdbx_seq_one_letter_code
_entity_poly.pdbx_strand_id
1 'polypeptide(L)' 'MRFIIRQPETADEFEQYYFLRWQVLRKPWAQPQGLEKDDIEDSCFHLIALSPSADDSLTRKP' A
#
# COMPACT_ATOMS: atom_id res chain seq x y z
N MET A 1 13.99 13.51 -6.18
CA MET A 1 13.54 12.31 -5.44
C MET A 1 13.42 11.17 -6.43
N ARG A 2 14.01 10.01 -6.13
CA ARG A 2 13.81 8.76 -6.90
C ARG A 2 12.68 8.01 -6.20
N PHE A 3 11.76 7.42 -6.94
CA PHE A 3 10.77 6.48 -6.39
C PHE A 3 10.96 5.12 -7.07
N ILE A 4 10.69 4.04 -6.35
CA ILE A 4 10.62 2.70 -6.91
C ILE A 4 9.14 2.34 -7.02
N ILE A 5 8.70 1.96 -8.22
CA ILE A 5 7.31 1.52 -8.46
C ILE A 5 7.34 0.03 -8.75
N ARG A 6 6.64 -0.76 -7.95
CA ARG A 6 6.51 -2.21 -8.12
C ARG A 6 5.22 -2.74 -7.48
N GLN A 7 4.94 -4.03 -7.64
CA GLN A 7 3.92 -4.69 -6.84
C GLN A 7 4.33 -4.75 -5.36
N PRO A 8 3.38 -4.73 -4.41
CA PRO A 8 3.66 -5.09 -3.03
C PRO A 8 4.16 -6.54 -2.93
N GLU A 9 5.16 -6.77 -2.08
CA GLU A 9 5.84 -8.05 -1.89
C GLU A 9 5.58 -8.65 -0.50
N THR A 10 5.20 -7.81 0.48
CA THR A 10 4.96 -8.24 1.87
C THR A 10 3.55 -7.91 2.33
N ALA A 11 3.08 -8.62 3.36
CA ALA A 11 1.79 -8.34 3.98
C ALA A 11 1.72 -6.91 4.52
N ASP A 12 2.80 -6.42 5.13
CA ASP A 12 2.91 -5.05 5.66
C ASP A 12 2.80 -4.00 4.54
N GLU A 13 3.40 -4.25 3.37
CA GLU A 13 3.25 -3.37 2.21
C GLU A 13 1.81 -3.35 1.70
N PHE A 14 1.12 -4.50 1.69
CA PHE A 14 -0.30 -4.55 1.37
C PHE A 14 -1.14 -3.79 2.41
N GLU A 15 -0.87 -3.93 3.70
CA GLU A 15 -1.56 -3.20 4.76
C GLU A 15 -1.41 -1.68 4.56
N GLN A 16 -0.19 -1.20 4.33
CA GLN A 16 0.07 0.22 4.05
C GLN A 16 -0.61 0.70 2.76
N TYR A 17 -0.61 -0.13 1.71
CA TYR A 17 -1.29 0.15 0.44
C TYR A 17 -2.81 0.32 0.63
N TYR A 18 -3.46 -0.60 1.34
CA TYR A 18 -4.89 -0.52 1.62
C TYR A 18 -5.22 0.65 2.55
N PHE A 19 -4.41 0.86 3.58
CA PHE A 19 -4.57 2.00 4.46
C PHE A 19 -4.50 3.33 3.71
N LEU A 20 -3.54 3.50 2.78
CA LEU A 20 -3.44 4.69 1.94
C LEU A 20 -4.70 4.88 1.08
N ARG A 21 -5.20 3.81 0.44
CA ARG A 21 -6.45 3.86 -0.33
C ARG A 21 -7.63 4.30 0.55
N TRP A 22 -7.76 3.74 1.74
CA TRP A 22 -8.80 4.17 2.69
C TRP A 22 -8.64 5.65 3.06
N GLN A 23 -7.43 6.08 3.44
CA GLN A 23 -7.17 7.46 3.84
C GLN A 23 -7.53 8.47 2.75
N VAL A 24 -7.27 8.15 1.48
CA VAL A 24 -7.52 9.05 0.35
C VAL A 24 -8.96 8.97 -0.15
N LEU A 25 -9.52 7.76 -0.26
CA LEU A 25 -10.79 7.52 -0.98
C LEU A 25 -12.00 7.34 -0.07
N ARG A 26 -11.80 6.98 1.21
CA ARG A 26 -12.88 6.54 2.13
C ARG A 26 -12.99 7.47 3.33
N LYS A 27 -11.87 7.83 3.94
CA LYS A 27 -11.82 8.72 5.11
C LYS A 27 -12.49 10.08 4.88
N PRO A 28 -12.32 10.79 3.74
CA PRO A 28 -13.01 12.06 3.51
C PRO A 28 -14.53 11.94 3.47
N TRP A 29 -15.03 10.72 3.22
CA TRP A 29 -16.46 10.39 3.15
C TRP A 29 -16.96 9.73 4.44
N ALA A 30 -16.17 9.77 5.52
CA ALA A 30 -16.45 9.13 6.80
C ALA A 30 -16.76 7.62 6.70
N GLN A 31 -16.20 6.93 5.71
CA GLN A 31 -16.38 5.49 5.53
C GLN A 31 -15.41 4.68 6.39
N PRO A 32 -15.81 3.52 6.94
CA PRO A 32 -14.94 2.67 7.76
C PRO A 32 -13.80 2.04 6.95
N GLN A 33 -12.75 1.62 7.65
CA GLN A 33 -11.68 0.77 7.09
C GLN A 33 -12.24 -0.61 6.73
N GLY A 34 -11.65 -1.24 5.71
CA GLY A 34 -12.10 -2.48 5.09
C GLY A 34 -12.88 -2.26 3.79
N LEU A 35 -13.47 -1.08 3.56
CA LEU A 35 -14.19 -0.74 2.33
C LEU A 35 -13.27 -0.27 1.18
N GLU A 36 -11.97 -0.21 1.42
CA GLU A 36 -10.98 0.00 0.37
C GLU A 36 -10.82 -1.20 -0.56
N LYS A 37 -11.22 -2.41 -0.14
CA LYS A 37 -11.19 -3.65 -0.94
C LYS A 37 -12.57 -3.95 -1.53
N ASP A 38 -12.60 -4.55 -2.70
CA ASP A 38 -13.81 -5.03 -3.35
C ASP A 38 -13.59 -6.42 -3.97
N ASP A 39 -14.63 -6.96 -4.61
CA ASP A 39 -14.64 -8.33 -5.12
C ASP A 39 -13.70 -8.58 -6.32
N ILE A 40 -13.13 -7.52 -6.92
CA ILE A 40 -12.22 -7.65 -8.05
C ILE A 40 -10.76 -7.46 -7.66
N GLU A 41 -10.47 -7.21 -6.38
CA GLU A 41 -9.13 -6.94 -5.88
C GLU A 41 -8.15 -8.06 -6.27
N ASP A 42 -8.56 -9.33 -6.15
CA ASP A 42 -7.72 -10.49 -6.48
C ASP A 42 -7.37 -10.60 -7.98
N SER A 43 -8.10 -9.90 -8.84
CA SER A 43 -7.84 -9.85 -10.30
C SER A 43 -7.08 -8.59 -10.73
N CYS A 44 -6.82 -7.67 -9.81
CA CYS A 44 -6.17 -6.41 -10.10
C CYS A 44 -4.63 -6.52 -10.09
N PHE A 45 -3.99 -5.60 -10.79
CA PHE A 45 -2.54 -5.42 -10.71
C PHE A 45 -2.22 -4.30 -9.71
N HIS A 46 -1.83 -4.66 -8.49
CA HIS A 46 -1.52 -3.68 -7.45
C HIS A 46 -0.14 -3.08 -7.66
N LEU A 47 -0.01 -1.77 -7.48
CA LEU A 47 1.26 -1.05 -7.58
C LEU A 47 1.42 -0.10 -6.39
N ILE A 48 2.63 -0.06 -5.83
CA ILE A 48 3.05 0.90 -4.80
C ILE A 48 4.22 1.73 -5.31
N ALA A 49 4.30 2.98 -4.86
CA ALA A 49 5.43 3.87 -5.08
C ALA A 49 6.16 4.09 -3.75
N LEU A 50 7.39 3.59 -3.67
CA LEU A 50 8.23 3.66 -2.49
C LEU A 50 9.25 4.79 -2.65
N SER A 51 9.30 5.71 -1.68
CA SER A 51 10.40 6.66 -1.57
C SER A 51 11.58 6.00 -0.85
N PRO A 52 12.81 6.19 -1.32
CA PRO A 52 13.99 5.89 -0.53
C PRO A 52 14.05 6.89 0.64
N SER A 53 14.03 6.37 1.88
CA SER A 53 14.17 6.98 3.24
C SER A 53 12.86 6.98 4.07
N ALA A 54 12.79 6.48 5.32
CA ALA A 54 13.79 6.49 6.40
C ALA A 54 13.95 5.19 7.24
N ASP A 55 13.42 4.04 6.83
CA ASP A 55 13.64 2.76 7.54
C ASP A 55 13.97 1.63 6.57
N ASP A 56 15.19 1.67 6.02
CA ASP A 56 15.77 0.60 5.19
C ASP A 56 16.48 -0.46 6.08
N SER A 57 16.13 -0.52 7.37
CA SER A 57 16.78 -1.39 8.37
C SER A 57 16.20 -2.81 8.41
N LEU A 58 15.01 -3.03 7.82
CA LEU A 58 14.26 -4.28 7.97
C LEU A 58 14.31 -5.21 6.76
N THR A 59 14.86 -4.78 5.62
CA THR A 59 14.85 -5.57 4.36
C THR A 59 16.20 -6.09 3.91
N ARG A 60 17.28 -5.85 4.66
CA ARG A 60 18.56 -6.56 4.45
C ARG A 60 18.76 -7.63 5.50
N LYS A 61 18.37 -8.87 5.18
CA LYS A 61 19.03 -10.06 5.75
C LYS A 61 20.01 -10.64 4.72
N PRO A 62 21.17 -11.16 5.18
CA PRO A 62 22.29 -11.59 4.33
C PRO A 62 21.99 -12.85 3.54
#